data_AF-A0A7J8N7Q5-F1
#
_entry.id   AF-A0A7J8N7Q5-F1
#
_cell.length_a   1.000
_cell.length_b   1.000
_cell.length_c   1.000
_cell.angle_alpha   90.00
_cell.angle_beta   90.00
_cell.angle_gamma   90.00
#
_symmetry.space_group_name_H-M   'P 1'
#
loop_
_entity.id
_entity.type
_entity.pdbx_description
1 polymer ?
#
loop_
_entity_poly.entity_id
_entity_poly.type
_entity_poly.pdbx_seq_one_letter_code
_entity_poly.pdbx_strand_id
1 'polypeptide(L)'
;MAFSTHKQHQHLPNLCGATAAPPPTPSAQPNHHTVTSSAAADALSNLLHRLPPTLSLPKRRSSTSATSPPPPTLSFSDPNFNHLLLSSGSELGFLQLTNHDIPSQLANSAETESLSLFELTRDQKESCFPKNWPLGFDADDDDEEEEEDGDGKGESFCLDTECSTETTTDLSLTSLREFTRALEKLGLKIIDKLADAMGFDSSIGEDPTRFRSLMWISESFHGDHDKPSGGFYPYVIGLQYQIRCQKYSLLKDSGSVSVSPQVDSIMVTLGDIAQ
;
A
#
# COMPACT_ATOMS: atom_id res chain seq x y z
N MET A 1 20.94 -45.68 -57.44
CA MET A 1 20.55 -47.06 -57.84
C MET A 1 20.34 -47.88 -56.57
N ALA A 2 19.59 -48.98 -56.60
CA ALA A 2 19.15 -49.72 -55.41
C ALA A 2 19.76 -51.13 -55.31
N PHE A 3 19.76 -51.72 -54.11
CA PHE A 3 19.88 -53.16 -53.88
C PHE A 3 19.00 -53.62 -52.68
N SER A 4 18.56 -54.87 -52.72
CA SER A 4 17.53 -55.51 -51.88
C SER A 4 17.56 -57.04 -52.14
N THR A 5 17.06 -57.98 -51.34
CA THR A 5 16.31 -58.03 -50.05
C THR A 5 16.69 -59.41 -49.39
N HIS A 6 16.10 -60.05 -48.35
CA HIS A 6 14.93 -59.89 -47.46
C HIS A 6 15.11 -60.84 -46.24
N LYS A 7 14.45 -60.54 -45.09
CA LYS A 7 13.74 -61.45 -44.13
C LYS A 7 13.64 -60.77 -42.74
N GLN A 8 12.52 -60.61 -42.02
CA GLN A 8 11.19 -61.28 -41.87
C GLN A 8 11.09 -62.07 -40.53
N HIS A 9 9.85 -62.16 -40.00
CA HIS A 9 9.41 -62.75 -38.71
C HIS A 9 9.53 -61.82 -37.47
N GLN A 10 8.61 -61.81 -36.48
CA GLN A 10 7.13 -61.95 -36.52
C GLN A 10 6.49 -61.57 -35.14
N HIS A 11 5.21 -61.18 -35.14
CA HIS A 11 4.23 -61.15 -34.02
C HIS A 11 4.38 -60.23 -32.79
N LEU A 12 3.33 -59.42 -32.60
CA LEU A 12 2.73 -58.93 -31.34
C LEU A 12 1.82 -60.05 -30.73
N PRO A 13 1.19 -59.97 -29.50
CA PRO A 13 0.86 -58.74 -28.73
C PRO A 13 0.78 -58.79 -27.17
N ASN A 14 0.54 -57.60 -26.59
CA ASN A 14 -0.41 -57.27 -25.48
C ASN A 14 -0.19 -57.56 -23.97
N LEU A 15 -0.47 -56.46 -23.22
CA LEU A 15 -1.23 -56.29 -21.96
C LEU A 15 -0.57 -56.43 -20.56
N CYS A 16 -0.59 -55.29 -19.86
CA CYS A 16 -0.93 -55.07 -18.44
C CYS A 16 -0.32 -55.95 -17.34
N GLY A 17 0.75 -55.44 -16.71
CA GLY A 17 1.05 -55.71 -15.29
C GLY A 17 1.11 -54.38 -14.53
N ALA A 18 0.33 -54.24 -13.46
CA ALA A 18 0.33 -53.03 -12.63
C ALA A 18 1.31 -53.20 -11.45
N THR A 19 2.31 -52.34 -11.36
CA THR A 19 3.18 -52.20 -10.18
C THR A 19 3.12 -50.76 -9.70
N ALA A 20 2.47 -50.53 -8.56
CA ALA A 20 2.50 -49.24 -7.89
C ALA A 20 3.95 -48.91 -7.47
N ALA A 21 4.40 -47.70 -7.74
CA ALA A 21 5.63 -47.19 -7.13
C ALA A 21 5.42 -47.11 -5.61
N PRO A 22 6.43 -47.47 -4.79
CA PRO A 22 6.33 -47.30 -3.34
C PRO A 22 6.22 -45.80 -2.99
N PRO A 23 5.48 -45.45 -1.92
CA PRO A 23 5.41 -44.06 -1.47
C PRO A 23 6.79 -43.54 -1.03
N PRO A 24 7.07 -42.23 -1.16
CA PRO A 24 8.36 -41.65 -0.78
C PRO A 24 8.57 -41.74 0.74
N THR A 25 9.57 -42.52 1.15
CA THR A 25 10.00 -42.59 2.56
C THR A 25 10.74 -41.31 2.95
N PRO A 26 10.34 -40.57 4.00
CA PRO A 26 11.08 -39.41 4.46
C PRO A 26 12.43 -39.84 5.08
N SER A 27 13.53 -39.46 4.44
CA SER A 27 14.89 -39.74 4.93
C SER A 27 15.31 -38.70 5.96
N ALA A 28 15.31 -39.07 7.24
CA ALA A 28 15.85 -38.24 8.31
C ALA A 28 17.35 -38.50 8.49
N GLN A 29 18.21 -37.59 8.00
CA GLN A 29 19.62 -37.53 8.37
C GLN A 29 19.93 -36.17 9.02
N PRO A 30 20.62 -36.14 10.18
CA PRO A 30 20.95 -34.89 10.87
C PRO A 30 22.26 -34.29 10.34
N ASN A 31 22.18 -33.39 9.37
CA ASN A 31 23.31 -32.52 9.04
C ASN A 31 23.43 -31.41 10.10
N HIS A 32 24.31 -31.60 11.07
CA HIS A 32 24.79 -30.51 11.93
C HIS A 32 25.69 -29.54 11.14
N HIS A 33 25.86 -28.33 11.68
CA HIS A 33 26.84 -27.31 11.29
C HIS A 33 26.45 -26.30 10.18
N THR A 34 25.24 -25.75 10.25
CA THR A 34 25.08 -24.29 10.19
C THR A 34 24.72 -23.76 11.58
N VAL A 35 25.33 -22.64 12.00
CA VAL A 35 25.15 -22.07 13.35
C VAL A 35 24.07 -21.00 13.32
N THR A 36 22.82 -21.44 13.19
CA THR A 36 21.63 -20.63 13.52
C THR A 36 21.14 -21.04 14.91
N SER A 37 20.70 -20.08 15.72
CA SER A 37 20.45 -20.29 17.15
C SER A 37 19.31 -21.28 17.38
N SER A 38 19.61 -22.52 17.82
CA SER A 38 18.57 -23.52 18.12
C SER A 38 17.61 -22.99 19.18
N ALA A 39 18.12 -22.22 20.15
CA ALA A 39 17.32 -21.58 21.19
C ALA A 39 16.22 -20.66 20.64
N ALA A 40 16.35 -20.10 19.43
CA ALA A 40 15.29 -19.33 18.79
C ALA A 40 14.20 -20.24 18.18
N ALA A 41 14.59 -21.33 17.52
CA ALA A 41 13.65 -22.34 17.01
C ALA A 41 12.93 -23.06 18.17
N ASP A 42 13.67 -23.42 19.21
CA ASP A 42 13.15 -24.00 20.46
C ASP A 42 12.23 -23.00 21.18
N ALA A 43 12.53 -21.70 21.19
CA ALA A 43 11.65 -20.69 21.79
C ALA A 43 10.32 -20.55 21.03
N LEU A 44 10.35 -20.51 19.69
CA LEU A 44 9.13 -20.47 18.88
C LEU A 44 8.32 -21.78 19.00
N SER A 45 8.98 -22.93 19.03
CA SER A 45 8.36 -24.23 19.28
C SER A 45 7.68 -24.29 20.65
N ASN A 46 8.38 -23.90 21.72
CA ASN A 46 7.82 -23.82 23.07
C ASN A 46 6.72 -22.76 23.21
N LEU A 47 6.76 -21.68 22.44
CA LEU A 47 5.68 -20.69 22.38
C LEU A 47 4.44 -21.30 21.74
N LEU A 48 4.56 -21.92 20.57
CA LEU A 48 3.46 -22.62 19.88
C LEU A 48 2.85 -23.73 20.75
N HIS A 49 3.67 -24.52 21.44
CA HIS A 49 3.23 -25.55 22.39
C HIS A 49 2.62 -25.00 23.70
N ARG A 50 2.78 -23.71 24.00
CA ARG A 50 2.11 -23.02 25.11
C ARG A 50 0.77 -22.38 24.72
N LEU A 51 0.45 -22.28 23.43
CA LEU A 51 -0.83 -21.75 22.99
C LEU A 51 -1.95 -22.75 23.30
N PRO A 52 -3.11 -22.32 23.84
CA PRO A 52 -4.22 -23.24 24.09
C PRO A 52 -4.73 -23.84 22.77
N PRO A 53 -5.21 -25.09 22.75
CA PRO A 53 -5.59 -25.83 21.54
C PRO A 53 -6.85 -25.29 20.82
N THR A 54 -7.31 -24.10 21.19
CA THR A 54 -8.47 -23.38 20.63
C THR A 54 -8.11 -22.01 20.06
N LEU A 55 -6.82 -21.70 19.85
CA LEU A 55 -6.45 -20.57 19.00
C LEU A 55 -6.84 -20.86 17.56
N SER A 56 -8.00 -20.35 17.19
CA SER A 56 -8.42 -20.25 15.79
C SER A 56 -7.49 -19.25 15.11
N LEU A 57 -6.68 -19.74 14.15
CA LEU A 57 -6.06 -18.83 13.17
C LEU A 57 -7.18 -17.97 12.56
N PRO A 58 -6.98 -16.65 12.37
CA PRO A 58 -7.94 -15.83 11.65
C PRO A 58 -8.22 -16.48 10.30
N LYS A 59 -9.47 -16.88 10.05
CA LYS A 59 -9.84 -17.48 8.75
C LYS A 59 -9.42 -16.52 7.65
N ARG A 60 -8.56 -16.98 6.73
CA ARG A 60 -8.12 -16.21 5.55
C ARG A 60 -9.36 -15.60 4.91
N ARG A 61 -9.51 -14.28 5.05
CA ARG A 61 -10.78 -13.60 4.81
C ARG A 61 -11.15 -13.74 3.35
N SER A 62 -12.16 -14.57 3.05
CA SER A 62 -12.72 -14.68 1.71
C SER A 62 -13.24 -13.31 1.30
N SER A 63 -12.69 -12.75 0.23
CA SER A 63 -13.04 -11.44 -0.31
C SER A 63 -14.42 -11.46 -0.96
N THR A 64 -15.46 -11.50 -0.13
CA THR A 64 -16.83 -11.23 -0.58
C THR A 64 -16.92 -9.76 -0.99
N SER A 65 -16.68 -9.49 -2.28
CA SER A 65 -16.76 -8.15 -2.89
C SER A 65 -18.22 -7.70 -2.95
N ALA A 66 -18.74 -7.32 -1.78
CA ALA A 66 -20.01 -6.62 -1.66
C ALA A 66 -19.77 -5.17 -2.07
N THR A 67 -20.49 -4.71 -3.10
CA THR A 67 -20.59 -3.28 -3.42
C THR A 67 -21.12 -2.56 -2.18
N SER A 68 -20.27 -1.78 -1.53
CA SER A 68 -20.68 -0.98 -0.38
C SER A 68 -21.58 0.19 -0.82
N PRO A 69 -22.32 0.81 0.12
CA PRO A 69 -22.69 2.21 -0.08
C PRO A 69 -21.44 3.08 -0.39
N PRO A 70 -21.62 4.25 -1.04
CA PRO A 70 -20.54 5.22 -1.19
C PRO A 70 -20.00 5.66 0.19
N PRO A 71 -18.74 6.16 0.25
CA PRO A 71 -18.18 6.69 1.49
C PRO A 71 -19.05 7.84 2.05
N PRO A 72 -19.16 8.00 3.38
CA PRO A 72 -19.89 9.13 3.97
C PRO A 72 -19.32 10.44 3.43
N THR A 73 -20.17 11.25 2.81
CA THR A 73 -19.76 12.54 2.22
C THR A 73 -19.97 13.66 3.23
N LEU A 74 -18.99 14.53 3.38
CA LEU A 74 -18.93 15.59 4.37
C LEU A 74 -18.44 16.91 3.74
N SER A 75 -18.85 18.05 4.31
CA SER A 75 -18.47 19.39 3.89
C SER A 75 -18.27 20.29 5.11
N PHE A 76 -17.26 21.16 5.11
CA PHE A 76 -17.03 22.11 6.23
C PHE A 76 -18.20 23.10 6.47
N SER A 77 -19.12 23.21 5.51
CA SER A 77 -20.36 23.99 5.65
C SER A 77 -21.47 23.26 6.41
N ASP A 78 -21.31 21.97 6.73
CA ASP A 78 -22.34 21.19 7.40
C ASP A 78 -22.44 21.55 8.90
N PRO A 79 -23.62 21.91 9.43
CA PRO A 79 -23.77 22.33 10.83
C PRO A 79 -23.51 21.20 11.83
N ASN A 80 -23.42 19.95 11.37
CA ASN A 80 -23.14 18.77 12.16
C ASN A 80 -21.73 18.19 11.88
N PHE A 81 -20.82 18.96 11.26
CA PHE A 81 -19.50 18.47 10.80
C PHE A 81 -18.76 17.62 11.83
N ASN A 82 -18.58 18.13 13.04
CA ASN A 82 -17.87 17.45 14.14
C ASN A 82 -18.51 16.10 14.51
N HIS A 83 -19.84 16.00 14.53
CA HIS A 83 -20.54 14.73 14.82
C HIS A 83 -20.35 13.74 13.67
N LEU A 84 -20.49 14.18 12.42
CA LEU A 84 -20.36 13.32 11.23
C LEU A 84 -18.92 12.84 11.02
N LEU A 85 -17.93 13.68 11.35
CA LEU A 85 -16.51 13.33 11.41
C LEU A 85 -16.26 12.20 12.42
N LEU A 86 -16.77 12.33 13.65
CA LEU A 86 -16.62 11.29 14.67
C LEU A 86 -17.35 9.99 14.32
N SER A 87 -18.61 10.06 13.88
CA SER A 87 -19.36 8.83 13.57
C SER A 87 -18.76 8.09 12.39
N SER A 88 -18.40 8.79 11.30
CA SER A 88 -17.77 8.15 10.13
C SER A 88 -16.37 7.64 10.45
N GLY A 89 -15.59 8.41 11.20
CA GLY A 89 -14.24 8.02 11.63
C GLY A 89 -14.23 6.79 12.53
N SER A 90 -15.15 6.70 13.51
CA SER A 90 -15.21 5.57 14.45
C SER A 90 -15.93 4.33 13.90
N GLU A 91 -16.89 4.47 12.99
CA GLU A 91 -17.61 3.33 12.38
C GLU A 91 -16.89 2.72 11.17
N LEU A 92 -16.13 3.51 10.40
CA LEU A 92 -15.53 3.09 9.13
C LEU A 92 -14.01 3.33 9.01
N GLY A 93 -13.44 4.25 9.79
CA GLY A 93 -12.06 4.71 9.63
C GLY A 93 -11.82 5.65 8.44
N PHE A 94 -12.85 5.94 7.62
CA PHE A 94 -12.73 6.81 6.45
C PHE A 94 -14.02 7.58 6.11
N LEU A 95 -13.85 8.72 5.43
CA LEU A 95 -14.93 9.55 4.88
C LEU A 95 -14.46 10.32 3.63
N GLN A 96 -15.38 10.87 2.86
CA GLN A 96 -15.09 11.70 1.69
C GLN A 96 -15.42 13.17 1.99
N LEU A 97 -14.41 14.04 1.96
CA LEU A 97 -14.54 15.48 2.13
C LEU A 97 -14.78 16.17 0.76
N THR A 98 -15.78 17.04 0.71
CA THR A 98 -16.21 17.80 -0.47
C THR A 98 -16.31 19.30 -0.15
N ASN A 99 -16.37 20.15 -1.18
CA ASN A 99 -16.36 21.62 -1.06
C ASN A 99 -15.18 22.13 -0.22
N HIS A 100 -14.00 21.55 -0.43
CA HIS A 100 -12.76 21.96 0.21
C HIS A 100 -12.12 23.18 -0.46
N ASP A 101 -11.31 23.92 0.29
CA ASP A 101 -10.67 25.17 -0.13
C ASP A 101 -9.54 24.98 -1.18
N ILE A 102 -9.23 23.74 -1.59
CA ILE A 102 -8.16 23.40 -2.55
C ILE A 102 -8.70 23.47 -3.99
N PRO A 103 -8.13 24.28 -4.91
CA PRO A 103 -8.58 24.38 -6.29
C PRO A 103 -8.20 23.15 -7.14
N SER A 104 -9.15 22.65 -7.94
CA SER A 104 -8.92 21.54 -8.88
C SER A 104 -7.74 21.75 -9.83
N GLN A 105 -7.53 22.99 -10.30
CA GLN A 105 -6.42 23.33 -11.19
C GLN A 105 -5.05 23.11 -10.52
N LEU A 106 -4.92 23.42 -9.23
CA LEU A 106 -3.68 23.20 -8.46
C LEU A 106 -3.37 21.70 -8.35
N ALA A 107 -4.38 20.85 -8.14
CA ALA A 107 -4.23 19.40 -8.12
C ALA A 107 -3.79 18.84 -9.49
N ASN A 108 -4.33 19.35 -10.60
CA ASN A 108 -3.94 18.93 -11.95
C ASN A 108 -2.50 19.40 -12.31
N SER A 109 -2.10 20.60 -11.89
CA SER A 109 -0.73 21.06 -12.05
C SER A 109 0.26 20.27 -11.17
N ALA A 110 -0.13 19.91 -9.94
CA ALA A 110 0.66 19.04 -9.08
C ALA A 110 0.77 17.61 -9.65
N GLU A 111 -0.28 17.05 -10.26
CA GLU A 111 -0.22 15.78 -11.01
C GLU A 111 0.78 15.87 -12.17
N THR A 112 0.77 16.98 -12.91
CA THR A 112 1.68 17.21 -14.05
C THR A 112 3.14 17.32 -13.61
N GLU A 113 3.43 18.06 -12.53
CA GLU A 113 4.77 18.12 -11.94
C GLU A 113 5.20 16.75 -11.35
N SER A 114 4.26 16.00 -10.76
CA SER A 114 4.52 14.65 -10.23
C SER A 114 4.90 13.66 -11.32
N LEU A 115 4.22 13.70 -12.49
CA LEU A 115 4.57 12.86 -13.64
C LEU A 115 6.00 13.11 -14.11
N SER A 116 6.47 14.36 -14.10
CA SER A 116 7.87 14.67 -14.47
C SER A 116 8.92 14.10 -13.51
N LEU A 117 8.55 13.64 -12.31
CA LEU A 117 9.45 12.91 -11.41
C LEU A 117 9.72 11.49 -11.91
N PHE A 118 8.68 10.81 -12.38
CA PHE A 118 8.78 9.46 -12.95
C PHE A 118 9.51 9.44 -14.30
N GLU A 119 9.45 10.54 -15.07
CA GLU A 119 10.20 10.73 -16.32
C GLU A 119 11.73 10.89 -16.13
N LEU A 120 12.23 11.10 -14.91
CA LEU A 120 13.67 11.20 -14.62
C LEU A 120 14.39 9.85 -14.76
N THR A 121 15.69 9.88 -15.07
CA THR A 121 16.51 8.66 -14.99
C THR A 121 16.73 8.22 -13.54
N ARG A 122 17.07 6.95 -13.31
CA ARG A 122 17.40 6.44 -11.97
C ARG A 122 18.47 7.30 -11.28
N ASP A 123 19.57 7.57 -11.98
CA ASP A 123 20.67 8.41 -11.49
C ASP A 123 20.20 9.82 -11.07
N GLN A 124 19.23 10.39 -11.79
CA GLN A 124 18.61 11.67 -11.43
C GLN A 124 17.73 11.55 -10.20
N LYS A 125 16.85 10.54 -10.12
CA LYS A 125 15.98 10.30 -8.95
C LYS A 125 16.83 10.09 -7.69
N GLU A 126 17.84 9.23 -7.77
CA GLU A 126 18.78 8.93 -6.68
C GLU A 126 19.73 10.07 -6.28
N SER A 127 19.83 11.15 -7.08
CA SER A 127 20.65 12.32 -6.75
C SER A 127 19.85 13.59 -6.50
N CYS A 128 18.58 13.67 -6.92
CA CYS A 128 17.69 14.80 -6.64
C CYS A 128 16.96 14.67 -5.30
N PHE A 129 16.76 13.45 -4.81
CA PHE A 129 15.98 13.18 -3.59
C PHE A 129 16.83 12.62 -2.45
N PRO A 130 16.47 12.93 -1.18
CA PRO A 130 17.18 12.44 0.00
C PRO A 130 17.16 10.91 0.08
N LYS A 131 18.16 10.33 0.75
CA LYS A 131 18.24 8.88 1.04
C LYS A 131 17.95 8.56 2.50
N ASN A 132 17.20 9.41 3.21
CA ASN A 132 16.88 9.26 4.63
C ASN A 132 15.41 8.86 4.88
N TRP A 133 15.18 7.56 5.11
CA TRP A 133 13.86 7.01 5.43
C TRP A 133 13.08 7.86 6.47
N PRO A 134 11.80 8.21 6.22
CA PRO A 134 10.97 7.76 5.10
C PRO A 134 11.09 8.60 3.82
N LEU A 135 11.86 9.70 3.82
CA LEU A 135 11.96 10.60 2.67
C LEU A 135 12.88 10.04 1.58
N GLY A 136 12.49 10.21 0.32
CA GLY A 136 13.31 9.85 -0.83
C GLY A 136 12.53 9.32 -2.04
N PHE A 137 13.28 8.64 -2.91
CA PHE A 137 12.78 7.80 -4.00
C PHE A 137 12.89 6.33 -3.60
N ASP A 138 11.86 5.54 -3.90
CA ASP A 138 11.75 4.11 -3.60
C ASP A 138 11.31 3.33 -4.85
N ALA A 139 12.06 2.30 -5.20
CA ALA A 139 11.84 1.42 -6.36
C ALA A 139 12.20 -0.03 -5.99
N ASP A 140 11.34 -0.98 -6.37
CA ASP A 140 11.53 -2.41 -6.09
C ASP A 140 12.62 -3.00 -7.01
N ASP A 141 13.89 -2.80 -6.65
CA ASP A 141 15.07 -3.43 -7.29
C ASP A 141 15.80 -4.43 -6.37
N ASP A 142 15.29 -4.67 -5.15
CA ASP A 142 15.71 -5.79 -4.30
C ASP A 142 15.17 -7.12 -4.86
N ASP A 143 15.71 -7.56 -6.00
CA ASP A 143 16.13 -8.94 -6.32
C ASP A 143 16.36 -9.13 -7.84
N GLU A 144 17.63 -9.11 -8.30
CA GLU A 144 18.01 -9.57 -9.66
C GLU A 144 17.96 -11.12 -9.81
N GLU A 145 17.60 -11.87 -8.75
CA GLU A 145 17.61 -13.35 -8.72
C GLU A 145 16.36 -13.99 -8.06
N GLU A 146 15.13 -13.75 -8.55
CA GLU A 146 14.10 -14.81 -8.61
C GLU A 146 13.03 -14.55 -9.71
N GLU A 147 12.51 -15.61 -10.33
CA GLU A 147 11.61 -15.55 -11.51
C GLU A 147 10.16 -16.00 -11.21
N GLU A 148 9.25 -15.70 -12.16
CA GLU A 148 7.94 -16.37 -12.35
C GLU A 148 6.78 -16.03 -11.38
N ASP A 149 6.70 -14.81 -10.83
CA ASP A 149 5.40 -14.16 -10.48
C ASP A 149 5.54 -12.62 -10.39
N GLY A 150 5.55 -11.94 -11.55
CA GLY A 150 5.91 -10.52 -11.67
C GLY A 150 4.84 -9.52 -11.23
N ASP A 151 4.83 -9.14 -9.94
CA ASP A 151 4.06 -8.04 -9.34
C ASP A 151 5.00 -7.01 -8.65
N GLY A 152 5.98 -6.50 -9.39
CA GLY A 152 6.90 -5.47 -8.89
C GLY A 152 6.16 -4.15 -8.61
N LYS A 153 6.28 -3.60 -7.39
CA LYS A 153 5.50 -2.40 -7.03
C LYS A 153 6.04 -1.19 -7.79
N GLY A 154 5.12 -0.35 -8.27
CA GLY A 154 5.48 0.87 -9.01
C GLY A 154 6.36 1.81 -8.20
N GLU A 155 7.19 2.59 -8.90
CA GLU A 155 8.02 3.64 -8.32
C GLU A 155 7.22 4.53 -7.36
N SER A 156 7.87 5.03 -6.32
CA SER A 156 7.26 6.02 -5.44
C SER A 156 8.25 7.05 -4.89
N PHE A 157 7.72 8.22 -4.52
CA PHE A 157 8.45 9.29 -3.88
C PHE A 157 7.74 9.67 -2.57
N CYS A 158 8.52 9.88 -1.52
CA CYS A 158 8.07 10.39 -0.23
C CYS A 158 8.77 11.72 0.04
N LEU A 159 7.98 12.80 0.05
CA LEU A 159 8.47 14.18 0.16
C LEU A 159 7.98 14.84 1.45
N ASP A 160 8.69 15.87 1.90
CA ASP A 160 8.26 16.75 2.99
C ASP A 160 7.27 17.83 2.50
N THR A 161 6.71 18.61 3.43
CA THR A 161 5.84 19.76 3.14
C THR A 161 6.45 20.75 2.12
N GLU A 162 7.78 20.87 2.10
CA GLU A 162 8.51 21.75 1.19
C GLU A 162 8.82 21.11 -0.17
N CYS A 163 8.58 19.82 -0.37
CA CYS A 163 9.00 19.08 -1.56
C CYS A 163 10.48 19.31 -1.89
N SER A 164 11.32 19.15 -0.87
CA SER A 164 12.75 19.45 -0.86
C SER A 164 13.55 18.51 -1.76
N THR A 165 14.43 19.08 -2.59
CA THR A 165 15.40 18.36 -3.45
C THR A 165 16.83 18.69 -3.05
N GLU A 166 17.74 17.72 -3.09
CA GLU A 166 19.12 17.87 -2.58
C GLU A 166 20.09 18.54 -3.55
N THR A 167 19.84 18.50 -4.86
CA THR A 167 20.85 18.89 -5.89
C THR A 167 20.32 19.84 -6.97
N THR A 168 21.26 20.29 -7.82
CA THR A 168 21.17 21.43 -8.75
C THR A 168 20.31 21.22 -10.00
N THR A 169 19.43 20.23 -10.03
CA THR A 169 18.48 20.05 -11.13
C THR A 169 17.32 21.03 -10.94
N ASP A 170 17.00 21.83 -11.97
CA ASP A 170 15.97 22.89 -11.89
C ASP A 170 14.54 22.29 -12.00
N LEU A 171 14.21 21.42 -11.03
CA LEU A 171 12.91 20.75 -10.92
C LEU A 171 11.88 21.73 -10.35
N SER A 172 11.03 22.26 -11.24
CA SER A 172 9.95 23.20 -10.87
C SER A 172 8.79 22.49 -10.16
N LEU A 173 9.02 22.02 -8.92
CA LEU A 173 7.99 21.41 -8.05
C LEU A 173 7.17 22.47 -7.31
N THR A 174 6.72 23.48 -8.06
CA THR A 174 6.01 24.67 -7.56
C THR A 174 4.57 24.36 -7.16
N SER A 175 3.80 23.78 -8.07
CA SER A 175 2.39 23.40 -7.89
C SER A 175 2.27 22.25 -6.91
N LEU A 176 3.19 21.28 -6.96
CA LEU A 176 3.26 20.16 -6.04
C LEU A 176 3.50 20.61 -4.59
N ARG A 177 4.40 21.58 -4.37
CA ARG A 177 4.64 22.19 -3.06
C ARG A 177 3.46 23.01 -2.55
N GLU A 178 2.85 23.83 -3.41
CA GLU A 178 1.64 24.58 -3.04
C GLU A 178 0.46 23.64 -2.72
N PHE A 179 0.31 22.55 -3.46
CA PHE A 179 -0.70 21.51 -3.24
C PHE A 179 -0.46 20.73 -1.94
N THR A 180 0.78 20.31 -1.67
CA THR A 180 1.16 19.65 -0.41
C THR A 180 0.89 20.54 0.80
N ARG A 181 1.26 21.83 0.74
CA ARG A 181 0.93 22.82 1.80
C ARG A 181 -0.58 23.06 1.93
N ALA A 182 -1.33 23.00 0.84
CA ALA A 182 -2.79 23.11 0.87
C ALA A 182 -3.44 21.88 1.56
N LEU A 183 -2.93 20.68 1.28
CA LEU A 183 -3.33 19.43 1.95
C LEU A 183 -2.92 19.41 3.43
N GLU A 184 -1.70 19.82 3.79
CA GLU A 184 -1.25 19.96 5.18
C GLU A 184 -2.20 20.88 5.97
N LYS A 185 -2.45 22.09 5.46
CA LYS A 185 -3.35 23.07 6.07
C LYS A 185 -4.78 22.52 6.22
N LEU A 186 -5.26 21.76 5.23
CA LEU A 186 -6.56 21.09 5.30
C LEU A 186 -6.58 19.98 6.36
N GLY A 187 -5.49 19.23 6.47
CA GLY A 187 -5.30 18.18 7.47
C GLY A 187 -5.30 18.74 8.89
N LEU A 188 -4.52 19.79 9.15
CA LEU A 188 -4.50 20.48 10.45
C LEU A 188 -5.91 20.99 10.83
N LYS A 189 -6.69 21.50 9.86
CA LYS A 189 -8.10 21.90 10.03
C LYS A 189 -9.03 20.71 10.35
N ILE A 190 -8.72 19.50 9.89
CA ILE A 190 -9.47 18.26 10.24
C ILE A 190 -9.08 17.77 11.64
N ILE A 191 -7.79 17.74 12.00
CA ILE A 191 -7.33 17.35 13.34
C ILE A 191 -7.87 18.31 14.40
N ASP A 192 -7.90 19.62 14.11
CA ASP A 192 -8.51 20.65 14.94
C ASP A 192 -10.00 20.36 15.22
N LYS A 193 -10.78 20.05 14.18
CA LYS A 193 -12.19 19.70 14.32
C LYS A 193 -12.43 18.32 14.95
N LEU A 194 -11.48 17.40 14.85
CA LEU A 194 -11.51 16.11 15.54
C LEU A 194 -11.27 16.29 17.05
N ALA A 195 -10.29 17.13 17.42
CA ALA A 195 -10.01 17.49 18.81
C ALA A 195 -11.20 18.21 19.46
N ASP A 196 -11.76 19.24 18.80
CA ASP A 196 -13.01 19.91 19.22
C ASP A 196 -14.13 18.90 19.50
N ALA A 197 -14.34 17.95 18.58
CA ALA A 197 -15.42 16.98 18.67
C ALA A 197 -15.25 16.01 19.85
N MET A 198 -14.01 15.64 20.16
CA MET A 198 -13.64 14.81 21.32
C MET A 198 -13.63 15.59 22.64
N GLY A 199 -13.69 16.93 22.60
CA GLY A 199 -13.57 17.79 23.78
C GLY A 199 -12.13 17.99 24.27
N PHE A 200 -11.15 17.91 23.36
CA PHE A 200 -9.73 18.22 23.63
C PHE A 200 -9.37 19.62 23.11
N ASP A 201 -8.58 20.38 23.88
CA ASP A 201 -8.07 21.68 23.45
C ASP A 201 -7.07 21.52 22.28
N SER A 202 -7.41 22.08 21.11
CA SER A 202 -6.63 21.98 19.87
C SER A 202 -5.38 22.89 19.87
N SER A 203 -4.38 22.50 20.66
CA SER A 203 -3.03 23.10 20.76
C SER A 203 -2.17 22.99 19.47
N ILE A 204 -2.82 22.94 18.30
CA ILE A 204 -2.24 22.91 16.95
C ILE A 204 -1.69 24.30 16.58
N GLY A 205 -2.33 25.37 17.05
CA GLY A 205 -1.88 26.75 16.82
C GLY A 205 -0.70 27.21 17.69
N GLU A 206 -0.28 26.42 18.68
CA GLU A 206 0.75 26.80 19.66
C GLU A 206 2.16 26.41 19.24
N ASP A 207 2.32 25.27 18.56
CA ASP A 207 3.58 24.79 18.01
C ASP A 207 3.37 24.18 16.61
N PRO A 208 3.68 24.89 15.51
CA PRO A 208 3.57 24.36 14.16
C PRO A 208 4.62 23.27 13.87
N THR A 209 5.63 23.10 14.72
CA THR A 209 6.66 22.06 14.52
C THR A 209 6.23 20.68 15.00
N ARG A 210 5.22 20.62 15.87
CA ARG A 210 4.64 19.41 16.49
C ARG A 210 4.10 18.38 15.49
N PHE A 211 3.59 18.84 14.36
CA PHE A 211 3.10 17.99 13.28
C PHE A 211 4.16 17.83 12.19
N ARG A 212 4.12 16.72 11.46
CA ARG A 212 4.89 16.46 10.25
C ARG A 212 3.91 15.96 9.19
N SER A 213 3.88 16.61 8.04
CA SER A 213 3.21 16.09 6.85
C SER A 213 4.24 15.48 5.91
N LEU A 214 3.86 14.37 5.30
CA LEU A 214 4.58 13.68 4.25
C LEU A 214 3.66 13.60 3.03
N MET A 215 4.18 13.87 1.85
CA MET A 215 3.49 13.70 0.58
C MET A 215 4.00 12.42 -0.07
N TRP A 216 3.14 11.41 -0.19
CA TRP A 216 3.46 10.18 -0.90
C TRP A 216 2.92 10.25 -2.33
N ILE A 217 3.77 9.94 -3.30
CA ILE A 217 3.48 9.99 -4.74
C ILE A 217 3.86 8.64 -5.32
N SER A 218 2.90 7.94 -5.93
CA SER A 218 3.04 6.55 -6.35
C SER A 218 2.56 6.36 -7.78
N GLU A 219 3.38 5.74 -8.65
CA GLU A 219 2.87 5.25 -9.92
C GLU A 219 2.02 3.98 -9.69
N SER A 220 0.78 3.99 -10.20
CA SER A 220 -0.16 2.86 -10.08
C SER A 220 -0.34 2.15 -11.42
N PHE A 221 0.40 1.06 -11.60
CA PHE A 221 0.21 0.18 -12.76
C PHE A 221 -1.17 -0.46 -12.75
N HIS A 222 -1.75 -0.65 -13.94
CA HIS A 222 -3.09 -1.21 -14.11
C HIS A 222 -3.05 -2.75 -14.04
N GLY A 223 -2.91 -3.29 -12.82
CA GLY A 223 -2.96 -4.73 -12.51
C GLY A 223 -4.12 -5.12 -11.60
N ASP A 224 -4.32 -6.42 -11.35
CA ASP A 224 -5.37 -6.94 -10.45
C ASP A 224 -5.00 -6.82 -8.95
N HIS A 225 -3.88 -6.16 -8.65
CA HIS A 225 -3.31 -6.01 -7.32
C HIS A 225 -3.14 -4.52 -6.96
N ASP A 226 -4.23 -3.92 -6.45
CA ASP A 226 -4.28 -2.59 -5.80
C ASP A 226 -3.44 -2.56 -4.49
N LYS A 227 -2.18 -3.00 -4.52
CA LYS A 227 -1.26 -2.93 -3.38
C LYS A 227 -0.61 -1.53 -3.42
N PRO A 228 -0.89 -0.63 -2.47
CA PRO A 228 -0.32 0.71 -2.51
C PRO A 228 1.21 0.63 -2.46
N SER A 229 1.89 1.24 -3.44
CA SER A 229 3.34 1.40 -3.45
C SER A 229 3.76 2.48 -2.46
N GLY A 230 3.71 2.11 -1.18
CA GLY A 230 4.15 2.92 -0.05
C GLY A 230 4.20 2.08 1.23
N GLY A 231 5.19 2.37 2.09
CA GLY A 231 5.38 1.63 3.34
C GLY A 231 4.23 1.86 4.33
N PHE A 232 4.04 0.92 5.27
CA PHE A 232 3.15 1.11 6.42
C PHE A 232 3.74 2.15 7.39
N TYR A 233 3.60 3.43 7.06
CA TYR A 233 3.97 4.54 7.93
C TYR A 233 2.81 4.90 8.86
N PRO A 234 3.04 5.07 10.19
CA PRO A 234 1.99 5.38 11.13
C PRO A 234 1.54 6.84 11.00
N TYR A 235 0.23 7.11 11.05
CA TYR A 235 -0.31 8.47 10.84
C TYR A 235 -1.54 8.80 11.70
N VAL A 236 -1.81 10.11 11.86
CA VAL A 236 -3.03 10.61 12.52
C VAL A 236 -4.19 10.65 11.53
N ILE A 237 -3.98 11.29 10.38
CA ILE A 237 -4.91 11.30 9.25
C ILE A 237 -4.17 11.11 7.93
N GLY A 238 -4.81 10.44 6.98
CA GLY A 238 -4.38 10.36 5.58
C GLY A 238 -5.32 11.17 4.71
N LEU A 239 -4.77 11.86 3.69
CA LEU A 239 -5.53 12.66 2.73
C LEU A 239 -5.16 12.21 1.31
N GLN A 240 -6.13 11.72 0.55
CA GLN A 240 -5.96 11.28 -0.83
C GLN A 240 -6.91 12.09 -1.73
N TYR A 241 -6.35 12.90 -2.63
CA TYR A 241 -7.13 13.76 -3.54
C TYR A 241 -7.58 12.99 -4.78
N GLN A 242 -8.88 13.01 -5.07
CA GLN A 242 -9.49 12.28 -6.17
C GLN A 242 -9.55 13.14 -7.44
N ILE A 243 -8.43 13.20 -8.18
CA ILE A 243 -8.32 13.93 -9.46
C ILE A 243 -9.19 13.27 -10.55
N ARG A 244 -9.31 11.94 -10.53
CA ARG A 244 -9.96 11.12 -11.56
C ARG A 244 -10.92 10.12 -10.92
N CYS A 245 -11.97 9.71 -11.63
CA CYS A 245 -12.99 8.79 -11.09
C CYS A 245 -12.48 7.34 -11.09
N GLN A 246 -11.62 6.99 -10.14
CA GLN A 246 -11.08 5.64 -9.99
C GLN A 246 -11.74 4.91 -8.80
N LYS A 247 -12.06 3.64 -9.01
CA LYS A 247 -12.52 2.72 -7.96
C LYS A 247 -11.31 1.97 -7.40
N TYR A 248 -11.18 1.90 -6.08
CA TYR A 248 -10.06 1.25 -5.40
C TYR A 248 -10.51 0.56 -4.11
N SER A 249 -9.61 -0.19 -3.48
CA SER A 249 -9.89 -0.99 -2.29
C SER A 249 -9.35 -0.34 -1.00
N LEU A 250 -10.21 -0.12 -0.01
CA LEU A 250 -9.83 0.23 1.36
C LEU A 250 -9.95 -0.99 2.28
N LEU A 251 -9.05 -1.15 3.24
CA LEU A 251 -9.14 -2.20 4.25
C LEU A 251 -9.93 -1.70 5.46
N LYS A 252 -10.90 -2.50 5.93
CA LYS A 252 -11.61 -2.27 7.20
C LYS A 252 -11.76 -3.56 8.01
N ASP A 253 -12.28 -3.41 9.23
CA ASP A 253 -12.49 -4.51 10.18
C ASP A 253 -13.31 -5.69 9.65
N SER A 254 -14.20 -5.48 8.67
CA SER A 254 -14.96 -6.57 8.02
C SER A 254 -14.31 -7.16 6.76
N GLY A 255 -13.12 -6.72 6.36
CA GLY A 255 -12.44 -7.09 5.10
C GLY A 255 -12.17 -5.89 4.19
N SER A 256 -11.72 -6.15 2.96
CA SER A 256 -11.60 -5.11 1.94
C SER A 256 -13.00 -4.58 1.55
N VAL A 257 -13.08 -3.27 1.30
CA VAL A 257 -14.28 -2.57 0.83
C VAL A 257 -13.90 -1.68 -0.35
N SER A 258 -14.59 -1.85 -1.48
CA SER A 258 -14.22 -1.14 -2.71
C SER A 258 -15.04 0.14 -2.88
N VAL A 259 -14.36 1.27 -2.77
CA VAL A 259 -14.93 2.63 -2.80
C VAL A 259 -14.78 3.26 -4.17
N SER A 260 -15.64 4.22 -4.50
CA SER A 260 -15.56 5.01 -5.74
C SER A 260 -15.81 6.48 -5.39
N PRO A 261 -14.78 7.21 -4.94
CA PRO A 261 -14.95 8.58 -4.49
C PRO A 261 -15.28 9.53 -5.64
N GLN A 262 -15.96 10.62 -5.31
CA GLN A 262 -16.28 11.69 -6.26
C GLN A 262 -15.02 12.38 -6.77
N VAL A 263 -14.98 12.73 -8.05
CA VAL A 263 -13.97 13.66 -8.60
C VAL A 263 -14.05 15.01 -7.88
N ASP A 264 -12.90 15.64 -7.67
CA ASP A 264 -12.77 16.92 -6.95
C ASP A 264 -13.24 16.81 -5.49
N SER A 265 -12.85 15.70 -4.85
CA SER A 265 -13.04 15.43 -3.43
C SER A 265 -11.78 14.81 -2.83
N ILE A 266 -11.69 14.79 -1.49
CA ILE A 266 -10.57 14.22 -0.76
C ILE A 266 -11.08 13.06 0.11
N MET A 267 -10.57 11.86 -0.11
CA MET A 267 -10.73 10.76 0.84
C MET A 267 -9.88 11.07 2.07
N VAL A 268 -10.50 11.03 3.24
CA VAL A 268 -9.89 11.23 4.55
C VAL A 268 -9.92 9.91 5.29
N THR A 269 -8.76 9.41 5.71
CA THR A 269 -8.63 8.22 6.58
C THR A 269 -8.17 8.64 7.97
N LEU A 270 -8.64 7.94 9.01
CA LEU A 270 -8.05 8.02 10.35
C LEU A 270 -7.01 6.90 10.50
N GLY A 271 -5.78 7.27 10.85
CA GLY A 271 -4.69 6.31 11.02
C GLY A 271 -4.59 5.75 12.44
N ASP A 272 -3.58 4.91 12.64
CA ASP A 272 -3.28 4.21 13.88
C ASP A 272 -2.89 5.14 15.05
N ILE A 273 -2.36 6.35 14.77
CA ILE A 273 -2.05 7.35 15.81
C ILE A 273 -3.33 8.04 16.32
N ALA A 274 -4.45 7.92 15.61
CA ALA A 274 -5.74 8.50 15.98
C ALA A 274 -6.74 7.52 16.63
N GLN A 275 -6.35 6.25 16.83
CA GLN A 275 -7.18 5.16 17.37
C GLN A 275 -6.84 4.78 18.82
#